data_AF-A0A831W8K7-F1
#
_entry.id   AF-A0A831W8K7-F1
#
_cell.length_a   1.000
_cell.length_b   1.000
_cell.length_c   1.000
_cell.angle_alpha   90.00
_cell.angle_beta   90.00
_cell.angle_gamma   90.00
#
_symmetry.space_group_name_H-M   'P 1'
#
loop_
_entity.id
_entity.type
_entity.pdbx_description
1 polymer ?
#
loop_
_entity_poly.entity_id
_entity_poly.type
_entity_poly.pdbx_seq_one_letter_code
_entity_poly.pdbx_strand_id
1 'polypeptide(L)'
;NDTIVVFDRIRENFRKIRKGDSQEIINTSLNQTLSRTIVTSLTTLIVLLALFIIGGEIIHNFSLALILGIVVGTYSSIYVASSAVLMLGVSKADLMPVQKEGQQIDDMP
;
A
#
# COMPACT_ATOMS: atom_id res chain seq x y z
N ASN A 1 3.26 -3.47 -7.43
CA ASN A 1 3.90 -3.88 -6.17
C ASN A 1 3.29 -3.07 -5.03
N ASP A 2 3.39 -1.75 -5.11
CA ASP A 2 2.92 -0.77 -4.13
C ASP A 2 1.49 -1.01 -3.61
N THR A 3 0.53 -1.27 -4.51
CA THR A 3 -0.85 -1.61 -4.13
C THR A 3 -0.95 -2.81 -3.18
N ILE A 4 -0.17 -3.86 -3.41
CA ILE A 4 -0.19 -5.09 -2.60
C ILE A 4 0.35 -4.79 -1.19
N VAL A 5 1.44 -4.02 -1.11
CA VAL A 5 2.05 -3.63 0.17
C VAL A 5 1.10 -2.74 0.98
N VAL A 6 0.38 -1.82 0.32
CA VAL A 6 -0.62 -0.96 0.98
C VAL A 6 -1.78 -1.80 1.52
N PHE A 7 -2.35 -2.70 0.71
CA PHE A 7 -3.45 -3.56 1.16
C PHE A 7 -3.05 -4.52 2.28
N ASP A 8 -1.86 -5.10 2.21
CA ASP A 8 -1.35 -5.98 3.27
C ASP A 8 -1.16 -5.19 4.58
N ARG A 9 -0.62 -3.97 4.49
CA ARG A 9 -0.42 -3.12 5.67
C ARG A 9 -1.73 -2.67 6.30
N ILE A 10 -2.73 -2.36 5.49
CA ILE A 10 -4.09 -2.07 5.96
C ILE A 10 -4.60 -3.28 6.75
N ARG A 11 -4.55 -4.49 6.18
CA ARG A 11 -4.96 -5.72 6.87
C ARG A 11 -4.22 -5.96 8.19
N GLU A 12 -2.91 -5.73 8.20
CA GLU A 12 -2.09 -5.89 9.41
C GLU A 12 -2.48 -4.89 10.51
N ASN A 13 -2.66 -3.61 10.15
CA ASN A 13 -3.02 -2.56 11.10
C ASN A 13 -4.47 -2.72 11.61
N PHE A 14 -5.40 -3.21 10.79
CA PHE A 14 -6.75 -3.58 11.25
C PHE A 14 -6.72 -4.68 12.33
N ARG A 15 -5.76 -5.61 12.29
CA ARG A 15 -5.58 -6.64 13.33
C ARG A 15 -4.80 -6.14 14.57
N LYS A 16 -3.82 -5.25 14.38
CA LYS A 16 -2.99 -4.71 15.49
C LYS A 16 -3.69 -3.61 16.29
N ILE A 17 -4.49 -2.75 15.65
CA ILE A 17 -5.04 -1.55 16.29
C ILE A 17 -6.40 -1.85 16.93
N ARG A 18 -6.38 -2.14 18.24
CA ARG A 18 -7.59 -2.46 19.05
C ARG A 18 -8.60 -1.30 19.14
N LYS A 19 -8.15 -0.04 19.19
CA LYS A 19 -9.01 1.18 19.31
C LYS A 19 -8.61 2.19 18.23
N GLY A 20 -9.59 2.77 17.54
CA GLY A 20 -9.40 3.65 16.38
C GLY A 20 -10.51 3.41 15.34
N ASP A 21 -10.97 4.48 14.69
CA ASP A 21 -11.94 4.43 13.60
C ASP A 21 -11.29 3.82 12.34
N SER A 22 -12.09 3.23 11.46
CA SER A 22 -11.58 2.59 10.24
C SER A 22 -10.78 3.58 9.39
N GLN A 23 -11.21 4.85 9.32
CA GLN A 23 -10.47 5.89 8.60
C GLN A 23 -9.09 6.18 9.20
N GLU A 24 -8.98 6.17 10.53
CA GLU A 24 -7.73 6.45 11.24
C GLU A 24 -6.70 5.33 11.03
N ILE A 25 -7.15 4.08 11.04
CA ILE A 25 -6.34 2.90 10.77
C ILE A 25 -5.83 2.91 9.33
N ILE A 26 -6.69 3.25 8.37
CA ILE A 26 -6.32 3.37 6.95
C ILE A 26 -5.31 4.48 6.75
N ASN A 27 -5.56 5.67 7.30
CA ASN A 27 -4.64 6.80 7.18
C ASN A 27 -3.27 6.49 7.77
N THR A 28 -3.23 5.82 8.93
CA THR A 28 -1.99 5.33 9.55
C THR A 28 -1.26 4.34 8.65
N SER A 29 -2.00 3.44 8.00
CA SER A 29 -1.44 2.42 7.10
C SER A 29 -0.86 3.05 5.83
N LEU A 30 -1.56 4.04 5.26
CA LEU A 30 -1.10 4.83 4.13
C LEU A 30 0.17 5.58 4.49
N ASN A 31 0.21 6.31 5.60
CA ASN A 31 1.42 7.03 6.02
C ASN A 31 2.64 6.10 6.22
N GLN A 32 2.44 4.90 6.78
CA GLN A 32 3.53 3.94 6.97
C GLN A 32 4.08 3.38 5.66
N THR A 33 3.21 3.20 4.66
CA THR A 33 3.62 2.67 3.35
C THR A 33 4.14 3.76 2.42
N LEU A 34 3.56 4.97 2.47
CA LEU A 34 3.91 6.14 1.66
C LEU A 34 5.40 6.42 1.63
N SER A 35 6.07 6.48 2.79
CA SER A 35 7.51 6.74 2.84
C SER A 35 8.32 5.70 2.06
N ARG A 36 7.98 4.42 2.18
CA ARG A 36 8.66 3.36 1.42
C ARG A 36 8.38 3.49 -0.08
N THR A 37 7.11 3.69 -0.45
CA THR A 37 6.69 3.79 -1.85
C THR A 37 7.34 4.98 -2.55
N ILE A 38 7.36 6.14 -1.89
CA ILE A 38 7.98 7.37 -2.41
C ILE A 38 9.49 7.17 -2.55
N VAL A 39 10.18 6.62 -1.55
CA VAL A 39 11.64 6.43 -1.64
C VAL A 39 12.01 5.46 -2.78
N THR A 40 11.25 4.37 -2.95
CA THR A 40 11.55 3.38 -3.98
C THR A 40 11.24 3.90 -5.39
N SER A 41 10.14 4.63 -5.55
CA SER A 41 9.79 5.28 -6.83
C SER A 41 10.72 6.46 -7.17
N LEU A 42 11.13 7.25 -6.19
CA LEU A 42 12.03 8.39 -6.41
C LEU A 42 13.44 7.93 -6.79
N THR A 43 13.97 6.91 -6.12
CA THR A 43 15.31 6.37 -6.44
C THR A 43 15.35 5.79 -7.86
N THR A 44 14.30 5.09 -8.29
CA THR A 44 14.17 4.61 -9.67
C THR A 44 13.98 5.75 -10.68
N LEU A 45 13.21 6.79 -10.34
CA LEU A 45 13.09 8.00 -11.15
C LEU A 45 14.43 8.71 -11.36
N ILE A 46 15.28 8.82 -10.35
CA ILE A 46 16.61 9.44 -10.48
C ILE A 46 17.46 8.67 -11.49
N VAL A 47 17.45 7.33 -11.43
CA VAL A 47 18.17 6.48 -12.39
C VAL A 47 17.61 6.65 -13.81
N LEU A 48 16.29 6.65 -13.97
CA LEU A 48 15.66 6.83 -15.27
C LEU A 48 15.89 8.23 -15.85
N LEU A 49 15.94 9.27 -15.02
CA LEU A 49 16.27 10.63 -15.46
C LEU A 49 17.71 10.71 -15.97
N ALA A 50 18.66 10.04 -15.30
CA ALA A 50 20.03 9.94 -15.80
C ALA A 50 20.09 9.23 -17.16
N LEU A 51 19.34 8.12 -17.32
CA LEU A 51 19.22 7.41 -18.60
C LEU A 51 18.51 8.23 -19.68
N PHE A 52 17.52 9.04 -19.31
CA PHE A 52 16.79 9.88 -20.25
C PHE A 52 17.66 11.01 -20.83
N ILE A 53 18.50 11.62 -19.98
CA ILE A 53 19.39 12.73 -20.38
C ILE A 53 20.66 12.23 -21.05
N ILE A 54 21.28 11.15 -20.55
CA ILE A 54 22.63 10.70 -20.96
C ILE A 54 22.60 9.43 -21.83
N GLY A 55 21.48 8.70 -21.88
CA GLY A 55 21.41 7.37 -22.47
C GLY A 55 21.40 7.28 -24.01
N GLY A 56 21.21 8.40 -24.72
CA GLY A 56 21.13 8.42 -26.19
C GLY A 56 19.78 7.99 -26.76
N GLU A 57 19.63 8.06 -28.08
CA GLU A 57 18.32 7.98 -28.78
C GLU A 57 17.59 6.64 -28.60
N ILE A 58 18.31 5.52 -28.53
CA ILE A 58 17.71 4.18 -28.47
C ILE A 58 16.92 3.96 -27.17
N ILE A 59 17.42 4.45 -26.04
CA ILE A 59 16.81 4.27 -24.72
C ILE A 59 16.01 5.49 -24.25
N HIS A 60 15.99 6.57 -25.03
CA HIS A 60 15.24 7.79 -24.69
C HIS A 60 13.72 7.53 -24.62
N ASN A 61 13.15 6.92 -25.66
CA ASN A 61 11.71 6.60 -25.68
C ASN A 61 11.33 5.53 -24.65
N PHE A 62 12.26 4.60 -24.38
CA PHE A 62 12.06 3.57 -23.36
C PHE A 62 12.05 4.17 -21.95
N SER A 63 13.02 5.01 -21.62
CA SER A 63 13.08 5.69 -20.32
C SER A 63 11.89 6.65 -20.12
N LEU A 64 11.44 7.35 -21.16
CA LEU A 64 10.23 8.17 -21.12
C LEU A 64 8.98 7.34 -20.76
N ALA A 65 8.80 6.19 -21.42
CA ALA A 65 7.68 5.29 -21.14
C ALA A 65 7.72 4.77 -19.68
N LEU A 66 8.90 4.43 -19.16
CA LEU A 66 9.07 4.00 -17.78
C LEU A 66 8.82 5.11 -16.77
N ILE A 67 9.28 6.33 -17.04
CA ILE A 67 9.03 7.51 -16.18
C ILE A 67 7.52 7.75 -16.07
N LEU A 68 6.79 7.78 -17.19
CA LEU A 68 5.33 7.91 -17.19
C LEU A 68 4.66 6.77 -16.43
N GLY A 69 5.10 5.53 -16.65
CA GLY A 69 4.57 4.35 -15.96
C GLY A 69 4.74 4.42 -14.44
N ILE A 70 5.90 4.87 -13.95
CA ILE A 70 6.15 5.02 -12.52
C ILE A 70 5.32 6.16 -11.93
N VAL A 71 5.23 7.31 -12.61
CA VAL A 71 4.44 8.46 -12.11
C VAL A 71 2.97 8.06 -11.97
N VAL A 72 2.39 7.49 -13.03
CA VAL A 72 0.98 7.06 -13.03
C VAL A 72 0.78 5.90 -12.05
N GLY A 73 1.68 4.92 -12.03
CA GLY A 73 1.59 3.74 -11.17
C GLY A 73 1.69 4.07 -9.68
N THR A 74 2.59 4.98 -9.30
CA THR A 74 2.78 5.38 -7.90
C THR A 74 1.57 6.18 -7.41
N TYR A 75 1.10 7.14 -8.21
CA TYR A 75 -0.10 7.92 -7.87
C TYR A 75 -1.35 7.03 -7.79
N SER A 76 -1.56 6.18 -8.80
CA SER A 76 -2.70 5.25 -8.85
C SER A 76 -2.68 4.28 -7.67
N SER A 77 -1.53 3.70 -7.32
CA SER A 77 -1.45 2.74 -6.22
C SER A 77 -1.87 3.32 -4.87
N ILE A 78 -1.51 4.58 -4.60
CA ILE A 78 -1.86 5.27 -3.35
C ILE A 78 -3.34 5.68 -3.35
N TYR A 79 -3.81 6.27 -4.46
CA TYR A 79 -5.17 6.80 -4.55
C TYR A 79 -6.22 5.68 -4.64
N VAL A 80 -5.98 4.66 -5.46
CA VAL A 80 -6.89 3.50 -5.60
C VAL A 80 -6.98 2.72 -4.29
N ALA A 81 -5.87 2.52 -3.57
CA ALA A 81 -5.91 1.86 -2.27
C ALA A 81 -6.71 2.67 -1.24
N SER A 82 -6.51 3.99 -1.18
CA SER A 82 -7.26 4.87 -0.26
C SER A 82 -8.75 4.88 -0.59
N SER A 83 -9.09 5.04 -1.86
CA SER A 83 -10.47 5.11 -2.35
C SER A 83 -11.21 3.79 -2.21
N ALA A 84 -10.57 2.65 -2.53
CA ALA A 84 -11.19 1.33 -2.42
C ALA A 84 -11.59 1.00 -0.97
N VAL A 85 -10.75 1.35 0.01
CA VAL A 85 -11.03 1.01 1.41
C VAL A 85 -12.09 1.94 2.00
N LEU A 86 -12.09 3.22 1.60
CA LEU A 86 -13.17 4.16 1.96
C LEU A 86 -14.51 3.73 1.35
N MET A 87 -14.50 3.28 0.09
CA MET A 87 -15.71 2.85 -0.63
C MET A 87 -16.29 1.54 -0.08
N LEU A 88 -15.44 0.64 0.40
CA LEU A 88 -15.88 -0.61 1.01
C LEU A 88 -16.49 -0.44 2.41
N GLY A 89 -16.46 0.77 3.01
CA GLY A 89 -17.11 1.05 4.29
C GLY A 89 -16.67 0.09 5.40
N VAL A 90 -15.43 -0.41 5.33
CA VAL A 90 -14.98 -1.57 6.10
C VAL A 90 -15.05 -1.25 7.59
N SER A 91 -16.03 -1.81 8.28
CA SER A 91 -16.11 -1.78 9.73
C SER A 91 -15.19 -2.85 10.31
N LYS A 92 -14.60 -2.58 11.49
CA LYS A 92 -13.77 -3.52 12.25
C LYS A 92 -14.35 -4.94 12.35
N ALA A 93 -15.68 -5.06 12.29
CA ALA A 93 -16.40 -6.33 12.35
C ALA A 93 -16.08 -7.30 11.17
N ASP A 94 -15.80 -6.80 9.97
CA ASP A 94 -15.59 -7.66 8.78
C ASP A 94 -14.18 -8.24 8.65
N LEU A 95 -13.20 -7.62 9.31
CA LEU A 95 -11.79 -8.02 9.21
C LEU A 95 -11.24 -8.71 10.46
N MET A 96 -12.01 -8.72 11.55
CA MET A 96 -11.70 -9.57 12.70
C MET A 96 -11.99 -11.03 12.36
N PRO A 97 -11.10 -11.97 12.71
CA PRO A 97 -11.45 -13.38 12.60
C PRO A 97 -12.69 -13.63 13.47
N VAL A 98 -13.72 -14.22 12.87
CA VAL A 98 -14.90 -14.73 13.59
C VAL A 98 -14.37 -15.53 14.77
N GLN A 99 -14.73 -15.16 16.01
CA GLN A 99 -14.49 -16.03 17.15
C GLN A 99 -15.20 -17.33 16.83
N LYS A 100 -14.44 -18.41 16.59
CA LYS A 100 -15.01 -19.75 16.58
C LYS A 100 -15.58 -19.95 17.99
N GLU A 101 -16.89 -19.92 18.14
CA GLU A 101 -17.58 -20.56 19.27
C GLU A 101 -17.09 -22.01 19.30
N GLY A 102 -16.20 -22.35 20.25
CA GLY A 102 -15.70 -23.73 20.35
C GLY A 102 -14.33 -23.96 20.99
N GLN A 103 -13.57 -22.97 21.47
CA GLN A 103 -12.52 -23.24 22.48
C GLN A 103 -13.08 -22.97 23.88
N GLN A 104 -14.05 -23.82 24.22
CA GLN A 104 -14.55 -24.03 25.55
C GLN A 104 -13.43 -24.72 26.34
N ILE A 105 -12.91 -24.02 27.35
CA ILE A 105 -12.51 -24.54 28.65
C ILE A 105 -12.04 -26.01 28.63
N ASP A 106 -10.76 -26.27 28.31
CA ASP A 106 -10.09 -27.46 28.85
C ASP A 106 -8.56 -27.35 28.66
N ASP A 107 -7.88 -26.89 29.71
CA ASP A 107 -6.62 -27.46 30.21
C ASP A 107 -6.12 -26.59 31.39
N MET A 108 -6.82 -26.75 32.52
CA MET A 108 -6.19 -26.67 33.83
C MET A 108 -6.45 -28.00 34.54
N PRO A 109 -5.42 -28.83 34.67
CA PRO A 109 -5.07 -29.41 35.95
C PRO A 109 -3.75 -28.87 36.49
#